data_AF-F0X811-F1
#
_entry.id   AF-F0X811-F1
#
_cell.length_a   1.000
_cell.length_b   1.000
_cell.length_c   1.000
_cell.angle_alpha   90.00
_cell.angle_beta   90.00
_cell.angle_gamma   90.00
#
_symmetry.space_group_name_H-M   'P 1'
#
loop_
_entity.id
_entity.type
_entity.pdbx_description
1 polymer ?
#
loop_
_entity_poly.entity_id
_entity_poly.type
_entity_poly.pdbx_seq_one_letter_code
_entity_poly.pdbx_strand_id
1 'polypeptide(L)'
;MPAVPTMNNRDHYGYGAGRRICPGMHLAERVQWRAIAKILWAFDIVMPIDPVTGTAVVPEPEAYEEGLVSGSKPFQVEFRLRSPAHEAVILREVEGSLADLRKYE
;
A
#
# COMPACT_ATOMS: atom_id res chain seq x y z
N MET A 1 -11.86 -6.98 13.49
CA MET A 1 -10.41 -6.78 13.30
C MET A 1 -9.71 -7.61 14.36
N PRO A 2 -8.75 -8.49 14.02
CA PRO A 2 -7.91 -9.09 15.05
C PRO A 2 -7.24 -7.94 15.83
N ALA A 3 -7.19 -8.07 17.16
CA ALA A 3 -6.58 -7.07 18.01
C ALA A 3 -5.11 -6.88 17.61
N VAL A 4 -4.60 -5.65 17.69
CA VAL A 4 -3.15 -5.41 17.51
C VAL A 4 -2.43 -6.27 18.55
N PRO A 5 -1.52 -7.15 18.15
CA PRO A 5 -0.98 -8.13 19.07
C PRO A 5 -0.20 -7.47 20.21
N THR A 6 -0.40 -7.97 21.44
CA THR A 6 0.35 -7.52 22.61
C THR A 6 1.81 -7.93 22.49
N MET A 7 2.69 -7.33 23.30
CA MET A 7 4.15 -7.60 23.25
C MET A 7 4.51 -9.09 23.29
N ASN A 8 3.72 -9.93 23.97
CA ASN A 8 3.96 -11.36 24.13
C ASN A 8 3.33 -12.25 23.04
N ASN A 9 2.64 -11.67 22.06
CA ASN A 9 1.98 -12.42 20.98
C ASN A 9 2.10 -11.70 19.62
N ARG A 10 3.25 -11.09 19.33
CA ARG A 10 3.48 -10.37 18.06
C ARG A 10 3.75 -11.32 16.90
N ASP A 11 3.19 -10.97 15.76
CA ASP A 11 3.37 -11.60 14.45
C ASP A 11 4.69 -11.17 13.77
N HIS A 12 5.13 -9.91 13.96
CA HIS A 12 6.40 -9.41 13.42
C HIS A 12 7.07 -8.34 14.30
N TYR A 13 8.37 -8.11 14.07
CA TYR A 13 9.21 -7.11 14.77
C TYR A 13 9.58 -5.90 13.90
N GLY A 14 8.83 -5.65 12.81
CA GLY A 14 9.11 -4.56 11.86
C GLY A 14 9.03 -3.16 12.48
N TYR A 15 8.32 -3.02 13.62
CA TYR A 15 8.23 -1.78 14.39
C TYR A 15 9.21 -1.72 15.59
N GLY A 16 10.11 -2.70 15.73
CA GLY A 16 11.00 -2.86 16.87
C GLY A 16 10.33 -3.51 18.09
N ALA A 17 10.95 -3.37 19.26
CA ALA A 17 10.51 -3.99 20.52
C ALA A 17 10.89 -3.18 21.77
N GLY A 18 10.23 -3.47 22.89
CA GLY A 18 10.53 -2.91 24.21
C GLY A 18 10.27 -1.41 24.32
N ARG A 19 11.09 -0.72 25.12
CA ARG A 19 10.90 0.71 25.46
C ARG A 19 11.05 1.68 24.28
N ARG A 20 11.63 1.25 23.15
CA ARG A 20 11.84 2.07 21.94
C ARG A 20 11.07 1.54 20.73
N ILE A 21 9.97 0.85 20.97
CA ILE A 21 9.06 0.44 19.90
C ILE A 21 8.48 1.66 19.18
N CYS A 22 8.24 1.54 17.88
CA CYS A 22 7.67 2.62 17.08
C CYS A 22 6.36 3.13 17.70
N PRO A 23 6.29 4.40 18.13
CA PRO A 23 5.07 4.95 18.73
C PRO A 23 3.92 5.07 17.71
N GLY A 24 4.25 5.09 16.41
CA GLY A 24 3.30 5.18 15.30
C GLY A 24 2.71 3.85 14.82
N MET A 25 3.14 2.71 15.38
CA MET A 25 2.72 1.34 14.99
C MET A 25 1.20 1.20 14.77
N HIS A 26 0.39 1.64 15.73
CA HIS A 26 -1.06 1.45 15.65
C HIS A 26 -1.71 2.25 14.53
N LEU A 27 -1.20 3.46 14.25
CA LEU A 27 -1.66 4.26 13.13
C LEU A 27 -1.20 3.64 11.81
N ALA A 28 0.09 3.27 11.73
CA ALA A 28 0.70 2.69 10.55
C ALA A 28 -0.01 1.40 10.12
N GLU A 29 -0.29 0.47 11.03
CA GLU A 29 -0.98 -0.78 10.73
C GLU A 29 -2.40 -0.53 10.19
N ARG A 30 -3.16 0.36 10.84
CA ARG A 30 -4.54 0.67 10.42
C ARG A 30 -4.59 1.37 9.07
N VAL A 31 -3.64 2.27 8.82
CA VAL A 31 -3.54 3.00 7.55
C VAL A 31 -3.12 2.05 6.43
N GLN A 32 -2.04 1.27 6.62
CA GLN A 32 -1.55 0.31 5.64
C GLN A 32 -2.62 -0.74 5.30
N TRP A 33 -3.28 -1.31 6.31
CA TRP A 33 -4.37 -2.27 6.09
C TRP A 33 -5.47 -1.68 5.20
N ARG A 34 -5.93 -0.46 5.52
CA ARG A 34 -6.99 0.20 4.74
C ARG A 34 -6.54 0.55 3.33
N ALA A 35 -5.32 1.06 3.18
CA ALA A 35 -4.75 1.42 1.89
C ALA A 35 -4.64 0.19 0.98
N ILE A 36 -4.01 -0.87 1.47
CA ILE A 36 -3.81 -2.12 0.73
C ILE A 36 -5.16 -2.76 0.38
N ALA A 37 -6.09 -2.86 1.33
CA ALA A 37 -7.42 -3.41 1.06
C ALA A 37 -8.17 -2.63 -0.03
N LYS A 38 -8.07 -1.29 -0.04
CA LYS A 38 -8.68 -0.45 -1.09
C LYS A 38 -8.01 -0.65 -2.45
N ILE A 39 -6.68 -0.71 -2.49
CA ILE A 39 -5.93 -0.96 -3.74
C ILE A 39 -6.33 -2.33 -4.31
N LEU A 40 -6.30 -3.37 -3.48
CA LEU A 40 -6.67 -4.74 -3.87
C LEU A 40 -8.16 -4.89 -4.21
N TRP A 41 -9.03 -4.03 -3.70
CA TRP A 41 -10.43 -3.99 -4.10
C TRP A 41 -10.60 -3.30 -5.46
N ALA A 42 -9.88 -2.21 -5.71
CA ALA A 42 -10.05 -1.36 -6.90
C ALA A 42 -9.35 -1.88 -8.16
N PHE A 43 -8.16 -2.49 -8.02
CA PHE A 43 -7.28 -2.76 -9.13
C PHE A 43 -6.84 -4.23 -9.22
N ASP A 44 -6.64 -4.68 -10.45
CA ASP A 44 -5.76 -5.80 -10.75
C ASP A 44 -4.33 -5.26 -10.90
N ILE A 45 -3.41 -5.83 -10.13
CA ILE A 45 -1.99 -5.46 -10.12
C ILE A 45 -1.28 -6.47 -11.00
N VAL A 46 -0.82 -6.04 -12.17
CA VAL A 46 -0.24 -6.93 -13.17
C VAL A 46 1.15 -6.48 -13.57
N MET A 47 1.97 -7.45 -13.99
CA MET A 47 3.27 -7.16 -14.57
C MET A 47 3.07 -6.54 -15.95
N PRO A 48 3.77 -5.44 -16.27
CA PRO A 48 3.73 -4.89 -17.61
C PRO A 48 4.42 -5.85 -18.60
N ILE A 49 4.00 -5.79 -19.86
CA ILE A 49 4.61 -6.57 -20.94
C ILE A 49 5.62 -5.69 -21.67
N ASP A 50 6.84 -6.17 -21.84
CA ASP A 50 7.86 -5.50 -22.64
C ASP A 50 7.44 -5.51 -24.12
N PRO A 51 7.32 -4.33 -24.78
CA PRO A 51 6.85 -4.23 -26.15
C PRO A 51 7.81 -4.85 -27.18
N VAL A 52 9.09 -5.03 -26.83
CA VAL A 52 10.12 -5.60 -27.73
C VAL A 52 10.12 -7.12 -27.61
N THR A 53 10.14 -7.64 -26.40
CA THR A 53 10.28 -9.09 -26.14
C THR A 53 8.94 -9.82 -26.03
N GLY A 54 7.85 -9.09 -25.75
CA GLY A 54 6.51 -9.65 -25.55
C GLY A 54 6.34 -10.41 -24.22
N THR A 55 7.34 -10.34 -23.32
CA THR A 55 7.33 -11.04 -22.03
C THR A 55 7.03 -10.11 -20.85
N ALA A 56 6.57 -10.66 -19.74
CA ALA A 56 6.34 -9.89 -18.50
C ALA A 56 7.66 -9.34 -17.94
N VAL A 57 7.66 -8.06 -17.59
CA VAL A 57 8.76 -7.40 -16.85
C VAL A 57 8.61 -7.77 -15.38
N VAL A 58 9.43 -8.71 -14.92
CA VAL A 58 9.44 -9.16 -13.52
C VAL A 58 10.35 -8.23 -12.70
N PRO A 59 9.87 -7.62 -11.61
CA PRO A 59 10.72 -6.85 -10.71
C PRO A 59 11.77 -7.74 -10.05
N GLU A 60 13.00 -7.23 -9.91
CA GLU A 60 14.05 -7.92 -9.16
C GLU A 60 13.69 -7.95 -7.66
N PRO A 61 13.46 -9.13 -7.05
CA PRO A 61 12.92 -9.21 -5.69
C PRO A 61 13.84 -8.60 -4.63
N GLU A 62 15.16 -8.61 -4.86
CA GLU A 62 16.20 -8.14 -3.94
C GLU A 62 16.64 -6.69 -4.23
N ALA A 63 16.03 -6.01 -5.20
CA ALA A 63 16.37 -4.64 -5.54
C ALA A 63 15.81 -3.65 -4.51
N TYR A 64 16.56 -3.41 -3.44
CA TYR A 64 16.27 -2.41 -2.40
C TYR A 64 17.29 -1.27 -2.38
N GLU A 65 16.82 -0.09 -1.99
CA GLU A 65 17.69 1.03 -1.59
C GLU A 65 18.04 0.91 -0.10
N GLU A 66 19.30 1.20 0.21
CA GLU A 66 19.79 1.29 1.58
C GLU A 66 19.56 2.70 2.13
N GLY A 67 19.13 2.81 3.38
CA GLY A 67 18.88 4.09 4.02
C GLY A 67 18.24 3.96 5.40
N LEU A 68 17.88 5.10 6.00
CA LEU A 68 17.16 5.14 7.28
C LEU A 68 15.82 4.37 7.20
N VAL A 69 15.19 4.40 6.02
CA VAL A 69 14.04 3.57 5.66
C VAL A 69 14.44 2.81 4.40
N SER A 70 14.45 1.49 4.46
CA SER A 70 14.67 0.66 3.27
C SER A 70 13.38 0.54 2.48
N GLY A 71 13.49 0.70 1.17
CA GLY A 71 12.39 0.58 0.21
C GLY A 71 12.88 -0.07 -1.07
N SER A 72 11.96 -0.60 -1.87
CA SER A 72 12.33 -1.14 -3.17
C SER A 72 12.87 -0.04 -4.09
N LYS A 73 13.81 -0.42 -4.96
CA LYS A 73 14.22 0.42 -6.09
C LYS A 73 13.02 0.64 -7.01
N PRO A 74 12.99 1.74 -7.79
CA PRO A 74 11.93 1.95 -8.77
C PRO A 74 11.76 0.73 -9.70
N PHE A 75 10.54 0.21 -9.79
CA PHE A 75 10.17 -0.91 -10.66
C PHE A 75 8.88 -0.58 -11.41
N GLN A 76 8.64 -1.28 -12.52
CA GLN A 76 7.44 -1.09 -13.32
C GLN A 76 6.29 -1.96 -12.79
N VAL A 77 5.10 -1.40 -12.76
CA VAL A 77 3.86 -2.09 -12.37
C VAL A 77 2.69 -1.46 -13.11
N GLU A 78 1.72 -2.28 -13.52
CA GLU A 78 0.50 -1.81 -14.15
C GLU A 78 -0.69 -2.05 -13.21
N PHE A 79 -1.47 -1.00 -12.97
CA PHE A 79 -2.72 -1.07 -12.22
C PHE A 79 -3.89 -0.96 -13.19
N ARG A 80 -4.68 -2.02 -13.31
CA ARG A 80 -5.89 -2.05 -14.14
C ARG A 80 -7.12 -1.91 -13.27
N LEU A 81 -7.99 -0.96 -13.57
CA LEU A 81 -9.29 -0.87 -12.89
C LEU A 81 -10.09 -2.14 -13.13
N ARG A 82 -10.63 -2.73 -12.06
CA ARG A 82 -11.38 -3.99 -12.16
C ARG A 82 -12.67 -3.87 -12.94
N SER A 83 -13.38 -2.76 -12.80
CA SER A 83 -14.58 -2.48 -13.59
C SER A 83 -14.99 -1.01 -13.51
N PRO A 84 -15.84 -0.53 -14.44
CA PRO A 84 -16.41 0.81 -14.39
C PRO A 84 -17.18 1.11 -13.09
N ALA A 85 -17.73 0.07 -12.43
CA ALA A 85 -18.41 0.24 -11.14
C ALA A 85 -17.43 0.59 -10.00
N HIS A 86 -16.22 0.03 -10.01
CA HIS A 86 -15.18 0.39 -9.04
C HIS A 86 -14.72 1.82 -9.25
N GLU A 87 -14.51 2.22 -10.51
CA GLU A 87 -14.16 3.59 -10.89
C GLU A 87 -15.21 4.60 -10.42
N ALA A 88 -16.49 4.34 -10.67
CA ALA A 88 -17.58 5.21 -10.26
C ALA A 88 -17.61 5.43 -8.73
N VAL A 89 -17.34 4.38 -7.95
CA VAL A 89 -17.22 4.50 -6.49
C VAL A 89 -16.01 5.36 -6.12
N ILE A 90 -14.83 5.10 -6.70
CA ILE A 90 -13.61 5.86 -6.41
C ILE A 90 -13.82 7.34 -6.66
N LEU A 91 -14.35 7.70 -7.83
CA LEU A 91 -14.58 9.10 -8.22
C LEU A 91 -15.59 9.79 -7.29
N ARG A 92 -16.68 9.11 -6.92
CA ARG A 92 -17.66 9.63 -5.94
C ARG A 92 -17.02 9.88 -4.57
N GLU A 93 -16.23 8.94 -4.06
CA GLU A 93 -15.58 9.09 -2.75
C GLU A 93 -14.51 10.20 -2.77
N VAL A 94 -13.79 10.37 -3.88
CA VAL A 94 -12.83 11.46 -4.08
C VAL A 94 -13.54 12.81 -4.07
N GLU A 95 -14.66 12.94 -4.78
CA GLU A 95 -15.46 14.18 -4.78
C GLU A 95 -15.88 14.57 -3.36
N GLY A 96 -16.44 13.62 -2.60
CA GLY A 96 -16.82 13.86 -1.20
C GLY A 96 -15.62 14.22 -0.32
N SER A 97 -14.51 13.51 -0.46
CA SER A 97 -13.29 13.75 0.32
C SER A 97 -12.68 15.12 0.04
N LEU A 98 -12.63 15.54 -1.23
CA LEU A 98 -12.11 16.85 -1.61
C LEU A 98 -13.01 17.99 -1.13
N ALA A 99 -14.32 17.81 -1.17
CA ALA A 99 -15.26 18.78 -0.61
C ALA A 99 -15.03 18.98 0.90
N ASP A 100 -14.79 17.89 1.64
CA ASP A 100 -14.49 17.94 3.08
C ASP A 100 -13.13 18.57 3.39
N LEU A 101 -12.11 18.29 2.58
CA LEU A 101 -10.74 18.78 2.78
C LEU A 101 -10.57 20.26 2.44
N ARG A 102 -11.41 20.82 1.55
CA ARG A 102 -11.34 22.22 1.11
C ARG A 102 -11.37 23.25 2.25
N LYS A 103 -11.92 22.90 3.42
CA LYS A 103 -11.92 23.79 4.60
C LYS A 103 -10.55 23.97 5.27
N TYR A 104 -9.55 23.17 4.87
CA TYR A 104 -8.19 23.19 5.39
C TYR A 104 -7.15 23.64 4.36
N GLU A 105 -7.58 23.97 3.14
CA GLU A 105 -6.76 24.62 2.11
C GLU A 105 -6.79 26.14 2.31
#